data_AF-A0A7S1SD19-F1
#
_entry.id   AF-A0A7S1SD19-F1
#
_cell.length_a   1.000
_cell.length_b   1.000
_cell.length_c   1.000
_cell.angle_alpha   90.00
_cell.angle_beta   90.00
_cell.angle_gamma   90.00
#
_symmetry.space_group_name_H-M   'P 1'
#
loop_
_entity.id
_entity.type
_entity.pdbx_description
1 polymer ?
#
loop_
_entity_poly.entity_id
_entity_poly.type
_entity_poly.pdbx_seq_one_letter_code
_entity_poly.pdbx_strand_id
1 'polypeptide(L)'
;SMHRLIRRAPELLRSLVQWLGKQDADEAAWYLGKVASLVDSVHAGMEGAAEKFAAVDSALDGMARDARESEEHFESRAERLEGEARALEGSPPTRTGSWNRSAEKALYGCQLDKLRTSLEDCKALCVGHASGSCGHLTYYKTSTRLNCYLHCEPASVGRYSEADTYVLERAPEELALDVVRKREAGAAALELRRRWRSVREPLREVVRLSRRFRTATADLRKSLEEVRFATSDLKATVLEPLPGPEERERRMRLLERRVGEVVAAVEDLSNALPTAREGM
;
A
#
# COMPACT_ATOMS: atom_id res chain seq x y z
N SER A 1 6.14 -25.52 -17.86
CA SER A 1 6.43 -24.60 -16.73
C SER A 1 7.55 -23.67 -17.16
N MET A 2 7.28 -22.36 -17.19
CA MET A 2 8.20 -21.29 -17.60
C MET A 2 9.54 -21.36 -16.86
N HIS A 3 9.52 -21.75 -15.59
CA HIS A 3 10.68 -21.94 -14.73
C HIS A 3 11.65 -23.04 -15.23
N ARG A 4 11.13 -24.12 -15.84
CA ARG A 4 11.98 -25.16 -16.47
C ARG A 4 12.59 -24.68 -17.78
N LEU A 5 11.90 -23.82 -18.52
CA LEU A 5 12.42 -23.21 -19.75
C LEU A 5 13.53 -22.20 -19.43
N ILE A 6 13.31 -21.34 -18.43
CA ILE A 6 14.32 -20.38 -17.93
C ILE A 6 15.59 -21.11 -17.46
N ARG A 7 15.47 -22.18 -16.68
CA ARG A 7 16.65 -22.95 -16.22
C ARG A 7 17.41 -23.70 -17.32
N ARG A 8 16.73 -24.19 -18.36
CA ARG A 8 17.36 -24.99 -19.43
C ARG A 8 17.80 -24.16 -20.64
N ALA A 9 17.29 -22.93 -20.77
CA ALA A 9 17.63 -22.03 -21.87
C ALA A 9 19.15 -21.79 -21.99
N PRO A 10 19.92 -21.63 -20.89
CA PRO A 10 21.37 -21.46 -20.96
C PRO A 10 22.13 -22.59 -21.66
N GLU A 11 21.86 -23.82 -21.27
CA GLU A 11 22.52 -25.01 -21.83
C GLU A 11 22.11 -25.21 -23.28
N LEU A 12 20.81 -25.08 -23.58
CA LEU A 12 20.28 -25.15 -24.95
C LEU A 12 20.92 -24.12 -25.87
N LEU A 13 21.01 -22.85 -25.44
CA LEU A 13 21.56 -21.77 -26.25
C LEU A 13 23.07 -21.96 -26.50
N ARG A 14 23.84 -22.37 -25.49
CA ARG A 14 25.29 -22.67 -25.66
C ARG A 14 25.52 -23.83 -26.63
N SER A 15 24.77 -24.93 -26.49
CA SER A 15 24.87 -26.08 -27.40
C SER A 15 24.47 -25.72 -28.83
N LEU A 16 23.49 -24.84 -29.01
CA LEU A 16 23.01 -24.38 -30.31
C LEU A 16 24.07 -23.60 -31.08
N VAL A 17 24.78 -22.70 -30.40
CA VAL A 17 25.79 -21.88 -31.06
C VAL A 17 26.99 -22.72 -31.51
N GLN A 18 27.43 -23.67 -30.68
CA GLN A 18 28.50 -24.61 -31.04
C GLN A 18 28.13 -25.51 -32.24
N TRP A 19 26.84 -25.79 -32.42
CA TRP A 19 26.34 -26.59 -33.54
C TRP A 19 26.25 -25.78 -34.85
N LEU A 20 25.82 -24.51 -34.79
CA LEU A 20 25.69 -23.61 -35.95
C LEU A 20 27.02 -23.35 -36.68
N GLY A 21 28.15 -23.42 -35.98
CA GLY A 21 29.48 -23.26 -36.59
C GLY A 21 29.91 -24.42 -37.50
N LYS A 22 29.18 -25.54 -37.54
CA LYS A 22 29.58 -26.78 -38.23
C LYS A 22 28.67 -27.18 -39.41
N GLN A 23 27.66 -26.36 -39.74
CA GLN A 23 26.55 -26.76 -40.63
C GLN A 23 26.46 -25.94 -41.93
N ASP A 24 25.75 -26.52 -42.90
CA ASP A 24 25.42 -25.92 -44.20
C ASP A 24 24.53 -24.67 -44.04
N ALA A 25 24.60 -23.75 -45.00
CA ALA A 25 23.99 -22.43 -44.94
C ALA A 25 22.45 -22.47 -44.83
N ASP A 26 21.81 -23.38 -45.55
CA ASP A 26 20.35 -23.56 -45.55
C ASP A 26 19.84 -24.11 -44.21
N GLU A 27 20.57 -25.06 -43.62
CA GLU A 27 20.24 -25.65 -42.33
C GLU A 27 20.46 -24.64 -41.19
N ALA A 28 21.54 -23.87 -41.27
CA ALA A 28 21.80 -22.76 -40.35
C ALA A 28 20.71 -21.68 -40.43
N ALA A 29 20.26 -21.31 -41.64
CA ALA A 29 19.20 -20.31 -41.83
C ALA A 29 17.84 -20.77 -41.27
N TRP A 30 17.48 -22.05 -41.46
CA TRP A 30 16.26 -22.64 -40.89
C TRP A 30 16.29 -22.64 -39.35
N TYR A 31 17.41 -23.06 -38.75
CA TYR A 31 17.59 -23.09 -37.30
C TYR A 31 17.63 -21.69 -36.66
N LEU A 32 18.30 -20.70 -37.29
CA LEU A 32 18.27 -19.31 -36.82
C LEU A 32 16.84 -18.75 -36.78
N GLY A 33 15.97 -19.18 -37.70
CA GLY A 33 14.54 -18.88 -37.66
C GLY A 33 13.82 -19.44 -36.43
N LYS A 34 14.19 -20.65 -35.97
CA LYS A 34 13.66 -21.25 -34.74
C LYS A 34 14.12 -20.50 -33.49
N VAL A 35 15.40 -20.09 -33.46
CA VAL A 35 15.96 -19.29 -32.35
C VAL A 35 15.23 -17.95 -32.25
N ALA A 36 15.04 -17.24 -33.37
CA ALA A 36 14.30 -15.99 -33.39
C ALA A 36 12.86 -16.15 -32.86
N SER A 37 12.15 -17.21 -33.29
CA SER A 37 10.79 -17.50 -32.81
C SER A 37 10.74 -17.82 -31.31
N LEU A 38 11.75 -18.52 -30.78
CA LEU A 38 11.86 -18.79 -29.35
C LEU A 38 12.10 -17.50 -28.55
N VAL A 39 13.02 -16.64 -29.02
CA VAL A 39 13.31 -15.33 -28.43
C VAL A 39 12.06 -14.46 -28.39
N ASP A 40 11.31 -14.38 -29.50
CA ASP A 40 10.06 -13.62 -29.57
C ASP A 40 9.00 -14.17 -28.60
N SER A 41 8.90 -15.49 -28.47
CA SER A 41 7.97 -16.14 -27.52
C SER A 41 8.33 -15.85 -26.06
N VAL A 42 9.64 -15.84 -25.74
CA VAL A 42 10.13 -15.47 -24.40
C VAL A 42 9.86 -13.99 -24.14
N HIS A 43 10.15 -13.11 -25.10
CA HIS A 43 9.91 -11.68 -24.99
C HIS A 43 8.43 -11.36 -24.70
N ALA A 44 7.50 -11.94 -25.46
CA ALA A 44 6.07 -11.77 -25.23
C ALA A 44 5.61 -12.29 -23.86
N GLY A 45 6.16 -13.44 -23.42
CA GLY A 45 5.91 -13.97 -22.09
C GLY A 45 6.41 -13.04 -20.96
N MET A 46 7.53 -12.35 -21.20
CA MET A 46 8.10 -11.40 -20.25
C MET A 46 7.31 -10.09 -20.18
N GLU A 47 6.79 -9.58 -21.29
CA GLU A 47 5.91 -8.41 -21.27
C GLU A 47 4.65 -8.67 -20.43
N GLY A 48 4.01 -9.82 -20.61
CA GLY A 48 2.86 -10.21 -19.80
C GLY A 48 3.19 -10.45 -18.31
N ALA A 49 4.43 -10.83 -18.00
CA ALA A 49 4.90 -10.88 -16.61
C ALA A 49 5.13 -9.48 -16.04
N ALA A 50 5.81 -8.60 -16.78
CA ALA A 50 6.12 -7.25 -16.37
C ALA A 50 4.85 -6.43 -16.06
N GLU A 51 3.79 -6.57 -16.85
CA GLU A 51 2.48 -5.95 -16.59
C GLU A 51 1.87 -6.43 -15.27
N LYS A 52 1.90 -7.74 -15.00
CA LYS A 52 1.39 -8.30 -13.74
C LYS A 52 2.18 -7.80 -12.54
N PHE A 53 3.51 -7.76 -12.64
CA PHE A 53 4.35 -7.19 -11.58
C PHE A 53 4.11 -5.70 -11.40
N ALA A 54 3.75 -4.97 -12.47
CA ALA A 54 3.40 -3.57 -12.36
C ALA A 54 2.11 -3.32 -11.59
N ALA A 55 1.09 -4.15 -11.82
CA ALA A 55 -0.14 -4.11 -11.04
C ALA A 55 0.13 -4.43 -9.55
N VAL A 56 0.96 -5.42 -9.27
CA VAL A 56 1.36 -5.80 -7.90
C VAL A 56 2.10 -4.66 -7.20
N ASP A 57 3.05 -4.01 -7.87
CA ASP A 57 3.82 -2.91 -7.28
C ASP A 57 2.95 -1.70 -6.94
N SER A 58 2.02 -1.33 -7.82
CA SER A 58 1.04 -0.27 -7.57
C SER A 58 0.16 -0.58 -6.35
N ALA A 59 -0.29 -1.83 -6.23
CA ALA A 59 -1.07 -2.28 -5.07
C ALA A 59 -0.23 -2.23 -3.78
N LEU A 60 1.04 -2.66 -3.82
CA LEU A 60 1.92 -2.62 -2.66
C LEU A 60 2.25 -1.19 -2.20
N ASP A 61 2.46 -0.26 -3.13
CA ASP A 61 2.66 1.15 -2.83
C ASP A 61 1.41 1.78 -2.19
N GLY A 62 0.21 1.41 -2.67
CA GLY A 62 -1.06 1.77 -2.04
C GLY A 62 -1.16 1.27 -0.60
N MET A 63 -0.96 -0.04 -0.40
CA MET A 63 -0.97 -0.65 0.93
C MET A 63 0.07 -0.02 1.87
N ALA A 64 1.24 0.36 1.36
CA ALA A 64 2.28 1.01 2.16
C ALA A 64 1.92 2.44 2.58
N ARG A 65 1.12 3.17 1.78
CA ARG A 65 0.59 4.49 2.17
C ARG A 65 -0.53 4.36 3.20
N ASP A 66 -1.53 3.52 2.91
CA ASP A 66 -2.64 3.23 3.83
C ASP A 66 -2.11 2.77 5.19
N ALA A 67 -0.98 2.05 5.16
CA ALA A 67 -0.31 1.63 6.36
C ALA A 67 0.28 2.77 7.20
N ARG A 68 0.83 3.81 6.60
CA ARG A 68 1.32 4.97 7.35
C ARG A 68 0.16 5.77 7.94
N GLU A 69 -0.87 6.00 7.14
CA GLU A 69 -2.07 6.72 7.57
C GLU A 69 -2.77 6.02 8.72
N SER A 70 -2.88 4.68 8.67
CA SER A 70 -3.44 3.88 9.76
C SER A 70 -2.60 3.96 11.04
N GLU A 71 -1.27 3.93 10.92
CA GLU A 71 -0.36 4.07 12.06
C GLU A 71 -0.52 5.44 12.75
N GLU A 72 -0.57 6.51 11.96
CA GLU A 72 -0.80 7.88 12.44
C GLU A 72 -2.18 8.04 13.07
N HIS A 73 -3.22 7.42 12.48
CA HIS A 73 -4.57 7.41 13.03
C HIS A 73 -4.63 6.75 14.41
N PHE A 74 -3.98 5.59 14.59
CA PHE A 74 -3.94 4.91 15.88
C PHE A 74 -3.16 5.69 16.94
N GLU A 75 -2.06 6.34 16.56
CA GLU A 75 -1.28 7.20 17.45
C GLU A 75 -2.10 8.41 17.90
N SER A 76 -2.69 9.15 16.96
CA SER A 76 -3.56 10.29 17.27
C SER A 76 -4.77 9.89 18.14
N ARG A 77 -5.38 8.74 17.85
CA ARG A 77 -6.49 8.21 18.65
C ARG A 77 -6.05 7.88 20.08
N ALA A 78 -4.87 7.28 20.27
CA ALA A 78 -4.35 6.96 21.59
C ALA A 78 -4.05 8.24 22.40
N GLU A 79 -3.40 9.23 21.79
CA GLU A 79 -3.13 10.52 22.43
C GLU A 79 -4.41 11.26 22.84
N ARG A 80 -5.41 11.25 21.96
CA ARG A 80 -6.72 11.86 22.23
C ARG A 80 -7.42 11.18 23.41
N LEU A 81 -7.44 9.85 23.44
CA LEU A 81 -8.08 9.08 24.52
C LEU A 81 -7.36 9.29 25.86
N GLU A 82 -6.03 9.40 25.86
CA GLU A 82 -5.25 9.71 27.06
C GLU A 82 -5.52 11.15 27.54
N GLY A 83 -5.63 12.12 26.62
CA GLY A 83 -6.04 13.49 26.94
C GLY A 83 -7.44 13.56 27.55
N GLU A 84 -8.40 12.83 26.98
CA GLU A 84 -9.77 12.71 27.52
C GLU A 84 -9.75 12.09 28.92
N ALA A 85 -8.98 11.01 29.14
CA ALA A 85 -8.86 10.37 30.45
C ALA A 85 -8.30 11.33 31.52
N ARG A 86 -7.24 12.07 31.19
CA ARG A 86 -6.64 13.06 32.11
C ARG A 86 -7.59 14.22 32.43
N ALA A 87 -8.37 14.67 31.44
CA ALA A 87 -9.37 15.71 31.66
C ALA A 87 -10.47 15.25 32.62
N LEU A 88 -10.90 14.00 32.50
CA LEU A 88 -11.87 13.38 33.41
C LEU A 88 -11.30 13.21 34.84
N GLU A 89 -10.03 12.82 34.98
CA GLU A 89 -9.36 12.71 36.30
C GLU A 89 -9.17 14.08 36.99
N GLY A 90 -8.98 15.15 36.22
CA GLY A 90 -8.88 16.52 36.73
C GLY A 90 -10.22 17.18 37.08
N SER A 91 -11.34 16.51 36.79
CA SER A 91 -12.68 17.06 37.04
C SER A 91 -13.07 16.91 38.52
N PRO A 92 -13.57 17.95 39.18
CA PRO A 92 -13.97 17.86 40.59
C PRO A 92 -15.08 16.82 40.79
N PRO A 93 -15.09 16.09 41.92
CA PRO A 93 -16.16 15.17 42.25
C PRO A 93 -17.45 15.96 42.44
N THR A 94 -18.44 15.63 41.64
CA THR A 94 -19.68 16.40 41.53
C THR A 94 -20.90 15.55 41.81
N ARG A 95 -22.04 16.19 42.14
CA ARG A 95 -23.27 15.47 42.46
C ARG A 95 -23.90 14.99 41.14
N THR A 96 -24.17 13.70 41.05
CA THR A 96 -24.78 13.07 39.88
C THR A 96 -26.05 13.82 39.44
N GLY A 97 -26.13 14.16 38.16
CA GLY A 97 -27.37 14.71 37.57
C GLY A 97 -27.53 16.23 37.69
N SER A 98 -26.53 16.94 38.20
CA SER A 98 -26.55 18.41 38.29
C SER A 98 -25.92 19.04 37.04
N TRP A 99 -26.43 20.19 36.59
CA TRP A 99 -25.94 20.88 35.40
C TRP A 99 -25.21 22.14 35.78
N ASN A 100 -23.92 22.24 35.42
CA ASN A 100 -23.12 23.44 35.63
C ASN A 100 -22.91 24.21 34.34
N ARG A 101 -22.92 25.54 34.45
CA ARG A 101 -22.49 26.41 33.35
C ARG A 101 -20.98 26.31 33.17
N SER A 102 -20.53 26.08 31.94
CA SER A 102 -19.11 26.01 31.57
C SER A 102 -18.66 27.29 30.87
N ALA A 103 -17.35 27.52 30.90
CA ALA A 103 -16.69 28.59 30.14
C ALA A 103 -16.22 28.11 28.74
N GLU A 104 -16.51 26.85 28.39
CA GLU A 104 -16.16 26.28 27.10
C GLU A 104 -16.84 26.99 25.93
N LYS A 105 -16.20 26.90 24.76
CA LYS A 105 -16.72 27.48 23.53
C LYS A 105 -18.04 26.83 23.14
N ALA A 106 -18.98 27.68 22.73
CA ALA A 106 -20.26 27.26 22.20
C ALA A 106 -20.11 26.53 20.86
N LEU A 107 -20.63 25.30 20.80
CA LEU A 107 -20.64 24.48 19.59
C LEU A 107 -22.06 24.33 19.02
N TYR A 108 -22.16 24.25 17.69
CA TYR A 108 -23.39 23.92 16.95
C TYR A 108 -23.11 22.78 15.94
N GLY A 109 -24.08 21.92 15.69
CA GLY A 109 -23.95 20.83 14.70
C GLY A 109 -24.82 19.61 14.99
N CYS A 110 -24.79 19.08 16.21
CA CYS A 110 -25.73 18.05 16.64
C CYS A 110 -26.91 18.65 17.37
N GLN A 111 -28.00 18.82 16.64
CA GLN A 111 -29.20 19.43 17.14
C GLN A 111 -30.02 18.44 17.98
N LEU A 112 -30.45 18.86 19.16
CA LEU A 112 -31.30 18.04 20.04
C LEU A 112 -32.79 18.12 19.69
N ASP A 113 -33.24 19.27 19.20
CA ASP A 113 -34.64 19.47 18.82
C ASP A 113 -34.79 20.52 17.70
N LYS A 114 -35.86 20.40 16.92
CA LYS A 114 -36.22 21.23 15.74
C LYS A 114 -36.93 22.53 16.08
N LEU A 115 -37.27 22.76 17.34
CA LEU A 115 -37.97 23.95 17.81
C LEU A 115 -37.23 24.63 18.97
N ARG A 116 -37.62 25.86 19.27
CA ARG A 116 -37.12 26.62 20.42
C ARG A 116 -37.67 25.99 21.71
N THR A 117 -36.78 25.45 22.53
CA THR A 117 -37.13 24.80 23.80
C THR A 117 -36.62 25.60 25.00
N SER A 118 -37.15 25.35 26.20
CA SER A 118 -36.57 25.94 27.41
C SER A 118 -35.22 25.30 27.72
N LEU A 119 -34.39 25.93 28.56
CA LEU A 119 -33.12 25.35 28.99
C LEU A 119 -33.33 24.00 29.71
N GLU A 120 -34.37 23.90 30.54
CA GLU A 120 -34.67 22.66 31.28
C GLU A 120 -35.14 21.54 30.34
N ASP A 121 -35.95 21.87 29.34
CA ASP A 121 -36.33 20.90 28.31
C ASP A 121 -35.13 20.49 27.46
N CYS A 122 -34.22 21.42 27.15
CA CYS A 122 -32.97 21.14 26.43
C CYS A 122 -32.07 20.16 27.22
N LYS A 123 -31.95 20.35 28.54
CA LYS A 123 -31.27 19.41 29.44
C LYS A 123 -31.95 18.04 29.46
N ALA A 124 -33.27 18.00 29.57
CA ALA A 124 -34.04 16.74 29.59
C ALA A 124 -33.91 15.97 28.26
N LEU A 125 -34.01 16.68 27.13
CA LEU A 125 -33.82 16.12 25.79
C LEU A 125 -32.42 15.57 25.58
N CYS A 126 -31.41 16.24 26.12
CA CYS A 126 -30.04 15.74 26.13
C CYS A 126 -29.96 14.40 26.87
N VAL A 127 -30.44 14.33 28.12
CA VAL A 127 -30.37 13.10 28.94
C VAL A 127 -31.14 11.94 28.30
N GLY A 128 -32.27 12.23 27.65
CA GLY A 128 -33.05 11.25 26.90
C GLY A 128 -32.53 10.92 25.50
N HIS A 129 -31.44 11.54 25.05
CA HIS A 129 -30.94 11.37 23.69
C HIS A 129 -30.23 10.02 23.50
N ALA A 130 -30.64 9.27 22.49
CA ALA A 130 -30.19 7.89 22.24
C ALA A 130 -28.69 7.75 21.93
N SER A 131 -27.98 8.83 21.59
CA SER A 131 -26.54 8.78 21.27
C SER A 131 -25.63 8.55 22.49
N GLY A 132 -26.16 8.68 23.72
CA GLY A 132 -25.35 8.57 24.95
C GLY A 132 -24.27 9.64 25.11
N SER A 133 -24.22 10.64 24.22
CA SER A 133 -23.24 11.73 24.23
C SER A 133 -23.66 12.93 25.08
N CYS A 134 -24.67 12.77 25.94
CA CYS A 134 -25.15 13.83 26.81
C CYS A 134 -24.21 14.04 28.00
N GLY A 135 -23.12 14.74 27.75
CA GLY A 135 -22.26 15.30 28.80
C GLY A 135 -22.14 16.82 28.71
N HIS A 136 -22.33 17.37 27.52
CA HIS A 136 -22.11 18.78 27.22
C HIS A 136 -23.17 19.27 26.22
N LEU A 137 -23.79 20.40 26.51
CA LEU A 137 -24.73 21.06 25.61
C LEU A 137 -24.42 22.55 25.46
N THR A 138 -24.80 23.11 24.33
CA THR A 138 -24.81 24.54 24.06
C THR A 138 -26.25 25.02 23.98
N TYR A 139 -26.57 26.06 24.74
CA TYR A 139 -27.87 26.73 24.75
C TYR A 139 -27.76 28.18 24.24
N TYR A 140 -28.44 28.50 23.14
CA TYR A 140 -28.46 29.84 22.55
C TYR A 140 -29.72 30.61 22.97
N LYS A 141 -29.61 31.45 24.01
CA LYS A 141 -30.76 32.17 24.62
C LYS A 141 -31.60 32.99 23.64
N THR A 142 -30.93 33.63 22.68
CA THR A 142 -31.52 34.61 21.76
C THR A 142 -31.84 34.04 20.39
N SER A 143 -31.58 32.74 20.16
CA SER A 143 -31.89 32.11 18.87
C SER A 143 -33.39 32.03 18.61
N THR A 144 -33.79 32.38 17.38
CA THR A 144 -35.19 32.47 16.96
C THR A 144 -35.76 31.17 16.41
N ARG A 145 -34.90 30.18 16.10
CA ARG A 145 -35.32 28.89 15.53
C ARG A 145 -34.86 27.72 16.40
N LEU A 146 -33.55 27.61 16.60
CA LEU A 146 -32.91 26.46 17.22
C LEU A 146 -31.94 26.91 18.30
N ASN A 147 -32.15 26.48 19.52
CA ASN A 147 -31.41 26.97 20.67
C ASN A 147 -30.72 25.88 21.49
N CYS A 148 -30.81 24.60 21.11
CA CYS A 148 -30.29 23.48 21.88
C CYS A 148 -29.42 22.53 21.02
N TYR A 149 -28.14 22.40 21.36
CA TYR A 149 -27.18 21.59 20.62
C TYR A 149 -26.32 20.72 21.54
N LEU A 150 -26.07 19.48 21.15
CA LEU A 150 -25.07 18.58 21.74
C LEU A 150 -23.67 18.91 21.23
N HIS A 151 -22.69 18.75 22.11
CA HIS A 151 -21.30 18.62 21.69
C HIS A 151 -21.07 17.20 21.20
N CYS A 152 -20.74 17.07 19.93
CA CYS A 152 -20.53 15.80 19.25
C CYS A 152 -19.37 15.95 18.26
N GLU A 153 -18.90 14.84 17.70
CA GLU A 153 -17.77 14.83 16.76
C GLU A 153 -17.92 15.78 15.55
N PRO A 154 -19.10 15.93 14.89
CA PRO A 154 -19.28 16.90 13.82
C PRO A 154 -19.61 18.33 14.28
N ALA A 155 -19.63 18.63 15.58
CA ALA A 155 -19.97 19.96 16.06
C ALA A 155 -18.84 20.98 15.80
N SER A 156 -19.21 22.22 15.48
CA SER A 156 -18.30 23.30 15.11
C SER A 156 -18.55 24.55 15.94
N VAL A 157 -17.53 25.41 16.06
CA VAL A 157 -17.60 26.62 16.91
C VAL A 157 -18.52 27.65 16.27
N GLY A 158 -19.56 28.06 17.00
CA GLY A 158 -20.56 29.04 16.56
C GLY A 158 -20.06 30.48 16.54
N ARG A 159 -20.69 31.32 15.70
CA ARG A 159 -20.44 32.78 15.64
C ARG A 159 -21.22 33.59 16.69
N TYR A 160 -22.12 32.96 17.43
CA TYR A 160 -22.96 33.66 18.40
C TYR A 160 -22.24 33.81 19.75
N SER A 161 -22.06 35.05 20.19
CA SER A 161 -21.39 35.42 21.44
C SER A 161 -22.25 35.24 22.70
N GLU A 162 -23.54 34.91 22.55
CA GLU A 162 -24.53 34.89 23.64
C GLU A 162 -24.97 33.48 24.06
N ALA A 163 -24.13 32.49 23.78
CA ALA A 163 -24.40 31.10 24.06
C ALA A 163 -23.86 30.68 25.43
N ASP A 164 -24.66 29.90 26.15
CA ASP A 164 -24.23 29.27 27.39
C ASP A 164 -23.92 27.80 27.13
N THR A 165 -22.75 27.34 27.57
CA THR A 165 -22.43 25.92 27.59
C THR A 165 -22.75 25.34 28.96
N TYR A 166 -23.28 24.12 28.98
CA TYR A 166 -23.61 23.40 30.20
C TYR A 166 -23.01 22.01 30.17
N VAL A 167 -22.49 21.58 31.32
CA VAL A 167 -21.88 20.27 31.53
C VAL A 167 -22.71 19.52 32.56
N LEU A 168 -23.07 18.29 32.23
CA LEU A 168 -23.75 17.38 33.13
C LEU A 168 -22.71 16.78 34.08
N GLU A 169 -22.86 17.09 35.37
CA GLU A 169 -22.09 16.47 36.44
C GLU A 169 -22.40 14.97 36.52
N ARG A 170 -21.35 14.16 36.46
CA ARG A 170 -21.43 12.69 36.55
C ARG A 170 -20.96 12.22 37.91
N ALA A 171 -21.45 11.06 38.34
CA ALA A 171 -20.99 10.48 39.60
C ALA A 171 -19.48 10.17 39.53
N PRO A 172 -18.74 10.26 40.63
CA PRO A 172 -17.33 9.85 40.69
C PRO A 172 -17.11 8.41 40.18
N GLU A 173 -18.05 7.51 40.46
CA GLU A 173 -18.02 6.11 40.01
C GLU A 173 -18.17 5.98 38.48
N GLU A 174 -19.03 6.79 37.87
CA GLU A 174 -19.23 6.84 36.42
C GLU A 174 -18.02 7.44 35.70
N LEU A 175 -17.41 8.48 36.29
CA LEU A 175 -16.17 9.09 35.79
C LEU A 175 -15.01 8.09 35.85
N ALA A 176 -14.87 7.35 36.96
CA ALA A 176 -13.84 6.33 37.11
C ALA A 176 -13.99 5.21 36.05
N LEU A 177 -15.23 4.75 35.81
CA LEU A 177 -15.51 3.76 34.76
C LEU A 177 -15.19 4.28 33.35
N ASP A 178 -15.48 5.55 33.05
CA ASP A 178 -15.16 6.16 31.75
C ASP A 178 -13.64 6.29 31.57
N VAL A 179 -12.91 6.73 32.61
CA VAL A 179 -11.43 6.79 32.60
C VAL A 179 -10.82 5.43 32.31
N VAL A 180 -11.31 4.36 32.95
CA VAL A 180 -10.85 2.99 32.70
C VAL A 180 -11.11 2.59 31.24
N ARG A 181 -12.33 2.80 30.73
CA ARG A 181 -12.68 2.47 29.33
C ARG A 181 -11.82 3.23 28.32
N LYS A 182 -11.56 4.52 28.56
CA LYS A 182 -10.71 5.35 27.68
C LYS A 182 -9.28 4.85 27.65
N ARG A 183 -8.71 4.47 28.80
CA ARG A 183 -7.37 3.88 28.89
C ARG A 183 -7.27 2.52 28.22
N GLU A 184 -8.27 1.64 28.41
CA GLU A 184 -8.33 0.34 27.71
C GLU A 184 -8.39 0.52 26.20
N ALA A 185 -9.23 1.45 25.71
CA ALA A 185 -9.32 1.77 24.30
C ALA A 185 -8.01 2.36 23.73
N GLY A 186 -7.30 3.19 24.50
CA GLY A 186 -5.98 3.71 24.15
C GLY A 186 -4.93 2.61 24.06
N ALA A 187 -4.91 1.68 25.02
CA ALA A 187 -4.02 0.52 25.01
C ALA A 187 -4.29 -0.40 23.80
N ALA A 188 -5.56 -0.63 23.46
CA ALA A 188 -5.94 -1.40 22.27
C ALA A 188 -5.47 -0.73 20.97
N ALA A 189 -5.55 0.60 20.86
CA ALA A 189 -5.04 1.35 19.71
C ALA A 189 -3.51 1.21 19.56
N LEU A 190 -2.77 1.27 20.68
CA LEU A 190 -1.32 1.05 20.68
C LEU A 190 -0.94 -0.38 20.29
N GLU A 191 -1.71 -1.38 20.71
CA GLU A 191 -1.50 -2.77 20.31
C GLU A 191 -1.77 -2.98 18.80
N LEU A 192 -2.84 -2.40 18.27
CA LEU A 192 -3.10 -2.40 16.82
C LEU A 192 -1.96 -1.75 16.05
N ARG A 193 -1.42 -0.62 16.54
CA ARG A 193 -0.25 0.04 15.96
C ARG A 193 0.97 -0.89 15.93
N ARG A 194 1.26 -1.63 17.01
CA ARG A 194 2.39 -2.59 17.05
C ARG A 194 2.21 -3.72 16.06
N ARG A 195 1.02 -4.32 16.00
CA ARG A 195 0.69 -5.36 15.01
C ARG A 195 0.85 -4.83 13.59
N TRP A 196 0.40 -3.61 13.35
CA TRP A 196 0.53 -2.98 12.05
C TRP A 196 1.98 -2.74 11.62
N ARG A 197 2.84 -2.28 12.54
CA ARG A 197 4.29 -2.20 12.31
C ARG A 197 4.92 -3.54 11.95
N SER A 198 4.44 -4.64 12.54
CA SER A 198 4.96 -5.99 12.25
C SER A 198 4.70 -6.44 10.80
N VAL A 199 3.64 -5.94 10.17
CA VAL A 199 3.30 -6.24 8.76
C VAL A 199 4.07 -5.35 7.77
N ARG A 200 4.54 -4.19 8.24
CA ARG A 200 5.22 -3.19 7.41
C ARG A 200 6.58 -3.66 6.88
N GLU A 201 7.32 -4.43 7.68
CA GLU A 201 8.64 -4.92 7.27
C GLU A 201 8.55 -6.03 6.20
N PRO A 202 7.68 -7.05 6.33
CA PRO A 202 7.38 -7.98 5.24
C PRO A 202 6.94 -7.29 3.95
N LEU A 203 6.05 -6.29 4.03
CA LEU A 203 5.60 -5.54 2.85
C LEU A 203 6.75 -4.82 2.14
N ARG A 204 7.68 -4.22 2.88
CA ARG A 204 8.88 -3.58 2.32
C ARG A 204 9.78 -4.58 1.61
N GLU A 205 9.94 -5.77 2.17
CA GLU A 205 10.73 -6.82 1.53
C GLU A 205 10.08 -7.28 0.23
N VAL A 206 8.75 -7.45 0.20
CA VAL A 206 8.02 -7.76 -1.03
C VAL A 206 8.18 -6.65 -2.08
N VAL A 207 8.10 -5.37 -1.70
CA VAL A 207 8.36 -4.23 -2.60
C VAL A 207 9.80 -4.27 -3.15
N ARG A 208 10.78 -4.56 -2.30
CA ARG A 208 12.19 -4.68 -2.69
C ARG A 208 12.39 -5.83 -3.69
N LEU A 209 11.75 -6.97 -3.46
CA LEU A 209 11.77 -8.13 -4.35
C LEU A 209 11.09 -7.83 -5.70
N SER A 210 9.93 -7.18 -5.69
CA SER A 210 9.22 -6.72 -6.88
C SER A 210 10.11 -5.83 -7.77
N ARG A 211 10.80 -4.85 -7.15
CA ARG A 211 11.72 -3.96 -7.87
C ARG A 211 12.91 -4.70 -8.47
N ARG A 212 13.54 -5.60 -7.71
CA ARG A 212 14.65 -6.44 -8.21
C ARG A 212 14.22 -7.30 -9.40
N PHE A 213 13.05 -7.91 -9.32
CA PHE A 213 12.49 -8.72 -10.39
C PHE A 213 12.27 -7.89 -11.67
N ARG A 214 11.72 -6.67 -11.53
CA ARG A 214 11.55 -5.75 -12.67
C ARG A 214 12.87 -5.35 -13.31
N THR A 215 13.89 -5.02 -12.52
CA THR A 215 15.22 -4.70 -13.07
C THR A 215 15.79 -5.88 -13.84
N ALA A 216 15.79 -7.08 -13.25
CA ALA A 216 16.27 -8.29 -13.92
C ALA A 216 15.46 -8.63 -15.18
N THR A 217 14.16 -8.35 -15.18
CA THR A 217 13.27 -8.51 -16.36
C THR A 217 13.66 -7.53 -17.48
N ALA A 218 13.97 -6.28 -17.14
CA ALA A 218 14.40 -5.26 -18.09
C ALA A 218 15.78 -5.59 -18.69
N ASP A 219 16.71 -6.07 -17.86
CA ASP A 219 18.04 -6.49 -18.31
C ASP A 219 17.94 -7.68 -19.28
N LEU A 220 17.13 -8.69 -18.95
CA LEU A 220 16.89 -9.83 -19.83
C LEU A 220 16.21 -9.41 -21.14
N ARG A 221 15.26 -8.46 -21.11
CA ARG A 221 14.65 -7.90 -22.33
C ARG A 221 15.72 -7.33 -23.25
N LYS A 222 16.62 -6.50 -22.71
CA LYS A 222 17.71 -5.89 -23.46
C LYS A 222 18.63 -6.97 -24.06
N SER A 223 19.03 -7.96 -23.28
CA SER A 223 19.88 -9.05 -23.77
C SER A 223 19.21 -9.87 -24.88
N LEU A 224 17.89 -10.11 -24.80
CA LEU A 224 17.14 -10.80 -25.85
C LEU A 224 17.06 -9.99 -27.15
N GLU A 225 16.90 -8.66 -27.06
CA GLU A 225 16.94 -7.77 -28.22
C GLU A 225 18.32 -7.79 -28.90
N GLU A 226 19.39 -7.80 -28.11
CA GLU A 226 20.77 -7.90 -28.62
C GLU A 226 21.05 -9.26 -29.31
N VAL A 227 20.52 -10.37 -28.76
CA VAL A 227 20.58 -11.69 -29.42
C VAL A 227 19.76 -11.70 -30.72
N ARG A 228 18.57 -11.09 -30.73
CA ARG A 228 17.75 -10.99 -31.94
C ARG A 228 18.47 -10.23 -33.04
N PHE A 229 19.13 -9.12 -32.71
CA PHE A 229 19.95 -8.35 -33.65
C PHE A 229 21.12 -9.18 -34.17
N ALA A 230 21.91 -9.81 -33.29
CA ALA A 230 23.05 -10.66 -33.69
C ALA A 230 22.62 -11.87 -34.54
N THR A 231 21.46 -12.47 -34.25
CA THR A 231 20.88 -13.58 -35.03
C THR A 231 20.46 -13.08 -36.43
N SER A 232 19.87 -11.90 -36.52
CA SER A 232 19.42 -11.30 -37.78
C SER A 232 20.61 -10.91 -38.67
N ASP A 233 21.65 -10.32 -38.07
CA ASP A 233 22.90 -9.98 -38.73
C ASP A 233 23.63 -11.24 -39.25
N LEU A 234 23.72 -12.29 -38.43
CA LEU A 234 24.27 -13.58 -38.86
C LEU A 234 23.45 -14.21 -40.00
N LYS A 235 22.12 -14.15 -39.93
CA LYS A 235 21.24 -14.67 -40.98
C LYS A 235 21.43 -13.92 -42.31
N ALA A 236 21.54 -12.59 -42.26
CA ALA A 236 21.82 -11.77 -43.45
C ALA A 236 23.16 -12.18 -44.09
N THR A 237 24.18 -12.40 -43.25
CA THR A 237 25.50 -12.88 -43.69
C THR A 237 25.43 -14.25 -44.36
N VAL A 238 24.73 -15.21 -43.75
CA VAL A 238 24.64 -16.57 -44.28
C VAL A 238 23.86 -16.63 -45.59
N LEU A 239 22.93 -15.69 -45.82
CA LEU A 239 22.14 -15.58 -47.04
C LEU A 239 22.83 -14.75 -48.14
N GLU A 240 23.89 -13.99 -47.82
CA GLU A 240 24.68 -13.28 -48.82
C GLU A 240 25.71 -14.22 -49.47
N PRO A 241 25.93 -14.14 -50.80
CA PRO A 241 26.82 -15.05 -51.53
C PRO A 241 28.33 -14.80 -51.30
N LEU A 242 28.72 -13.80 -50.49
CA LEU A 242 30.09 -13.28 -50.43
C LEU A 242 30.71 -12.95 -49.03
N PRO A 243 30.22 -13.41 -47.86
CA PRO A 243 31.01 -13.25 -46.65
C PRO A 243 32.15 -14.27 -46.63
N GLY A 244 33.38 -13.79 -46.49
CA GLY A 244 34.52 -14.63 -46.19
C GLY A 244 34.32 -15.38 -44.85
N PRO A 245 34.96 -16.55 -44.67
CA PRO A 245 34.82 -17.38 -43.47
C PRO A 245 35.15 -16.61 -42.17
N GLU A 246 36.07 -15.65 -42.23
CA GLU A 246 36.44 -14.81 -41.09
C GLU A 246 35.30 -13.89 -40.60
N GLU A 247 34.48 -13.36 -41.51
CA GLU A 247 33.36 -12.47 -41.17
C GLU A 247 32.22 -13.28 -40.52
N ARG A 248 31.94 -14.47 -41.05
CA ARG A 248 31.00 -15.43 -40.44
C ARG A 248 31.47 -15.83 -39.04
N GLU A 249 32.76 -16.08 -38.85
CA GLU A 249 33.33 -16.44 -37.56
C GLU A 249 33.30 -15.29 -36.55
N ARG A 250 33.57 -14.04 -36.98
CA ARG A 250 33.42 -12.85 -36.12
C ARG A 250 31.98 -12.67 -35.64
N ARG A 251 31.00 -12.78 -36.53
CA ARG A 251 29.57 -12.65 -36.19
C ARG A 251 29.10 -13.82 -35.33
N MET A 252 29.65 -15.03 -35.54
CA MET A 252 29.39 -16.17 -34.68
C MET A 252 29.88 -15.92 -33.24
N ARG A 253 31.11 -15.41 -33.06
CA ARG A 253 31.65 -15.02 -31.75
C ARG A 253 30.83 -13.90 -31.09
N LEU A 254 30.31 -12.96 -31.88
CA LEU A 254 29.39 -11.94 -31.36
C LEU A 254 28.10 -12.58 -30.84
N LEU A 255 27.50 -13.51 -31.58
CA LEU A 255 26.32 -14.23 -31.13
C LEU A 255 26.60 -15.07 -29.87
N GLU A 256 27.74 -15.77 -29.79
CA GLU A 256 28.19 -16.48 -28.58
C GLU A 256 28.22 -15.57 -27.36
N ARG A 257 28.82 -14.39 -27.52
CA ARG A 257 28.90 -13.39 -26.45
C ARG A 257 27.51 -12.91 -26.02
N ARG A 258 26.63 -12.55 -26.96
CA ARG A 258 25.27 -12.06 -26.65
C ARG A 258 24.40 -13.13 -26.02
N VAL A 259 24.54 -14.38 -26.47
CA VAL A 259 23.92 -15.52 -25.83
C VAL A 259 24.44 -15.67 -24.39
N GLY A 260 25.75 -15.52 -24.16
CA GLY A 260 26.33 -15.50 -22.82
C GLY A 260 25.73 -14.42 -21.91
N GLU A 261 25.47 -13.22 -22.44
CA GLU A 261 24.81 -12.13 -21.72
C GLU A 261 23.34 -12.45 -21.39
N VAL A 262 22.59 -13.07 -22.30
CA VAL A 262 21.24 -13.59 -22.02
C VAL A 262 21.26 -14.65 -20.92
N VAL A 263 22.25 -15.55 -20.94
CA VAL A 263 22.39 -16.57 -19.89
C VAL A 263 22.62 -15.94 -18.53
N ALA A 264 23.54 -14.97 -18.43
CA ALA A 264 23.79 -14.26 -17.19
C ALA A 264 22.52 -13.55 -16.69
N ALA A 265 21.79 -12.85 -17.57
CA ALA A 265 20.53 -12.19 -17.21
C ALA A 265 19.43 -13.18 -16.77
N VAL A 266 19.37 -14.38 -17.36
CA VAL A 266 18.48 -15.47 -16.95
C VAL A 266 18.84 -16.03 -15.58
N GLU A 267 20.13 -16.18 -15.28
CA GLU A 267 20.64 -16.61 -13.98
C GLU A 267 20.33 -15.55 -12.90
N ASP A 268 20.55 -14.26 -13.20
CA ASP A 268 20.20 -13.15 -12.33
C ASP A 268 18.70 -13.08 -12.04
N LEU A 269 17.86 -13.26 -13.06
CA LEU A 269 16.41 -13.35 -12.90
C LEU A 269 16.00 -14.55 -12.04
N SER A 270 16.67 -15.69 -12.20
CA SER A 270 16.43 -16.89 -11.40
C SER A 270 16.84 -16.70 -9.95
N ASN A 271 17.89 -15.94 -9.68
CA ASN A 271 18.34 -15.58 -8.34
C ASN A 271 17.46 -14.48 -7.71
N ALA A 272 16.87 -13.60 -8.52
CA ALA A 272 15.92 -12.58 -8.09
C ALA A 272 14.54 -13.14 -7.74
N LEU A 273 14.19 -14.31 -8.28
CA LEU A 273 13.04 -15.10 -7.85
C LEU A 273 13.44 -15.85 -6.58
N PRO A 274 13.00 -15.43 -5.37
CA PRO A 274 13.19 -16.27 -4.20
C PRO A 274 12.54 -17.63 -4.50
N THR A 275 13.23 -18.72 -4.18
CA THR A 275 12.62 -20.04 -4.12
C THR A 275 11.43 -19.93 -3.19
N ALA A 276 10.22 -19.85 -3.76
CA ALA A 276 8.94 -19.77 -3.06
C ALA A 276 8.60 -21.10 -2.36
N ARG A 277 9.59 -21.74 -1.71
CA ARG A 277 9.53 -23.13 -1.25
C ARG A 277 10.07 -23.36 0.16
N GLU A 278 10.53 -22.33 0.88
CA GLU A 278 11.01 -22.49 2.26
C GLU A 278 10.17 -21.73 3.31
N GLY A 279 8.97 -21.26 2.96
CA GLY A 279 8.16 -20.46 3.89
C GLY A 279 6.64 -20.52 3.69
N MET A 280 6.11 -21.62 3.16
CA MET A 280 4.70 -22.00 3.35
C MET A 280 4.62 -23.23 4.23
#